data_AF-A0A914YJ57-F1
#
_entry.id   AF-A0A914YJ57-F1
#
_cell.length_a   1.000
_cell.length_b   1.000
_cell.length_c   1.000
_cell.angle_alpha   90.00
_cell.angle_beta   90.00
_cell.angle_gamma   90.00
#
_symmetry.space_group_name_H-M   'P 1'
#
loop_
_entity.id
_entity.type
_entity.pdbx_description
1 polymer ?
#
loop_
_entity_poly.entity_id
_entity_poly.type
_entity_poly.pdbx_seq_one_letter_code
_entity_poly.pdbx_strand_id
1 'polypeptide(L)'
;MMSYTLWTDLRLAPTADPEYVIEDACLVVQADRIAWMGPRHDLPAQWQDATQEHKLGNRWVTPRADRLPHPSGLRRQPRPGICLAAGRGLL
;
A
#
# COMPACT_ATOMS: atom_id res chain seq x y z
N MET A 1 17.72 0.17 -16.12
CA MET A 1 16.95 -0.31 -14.95
C MET A 1 15.59 0.37 -14.97
N MET A 2 14.50 -0.37 -14.70
CA MET A 2 13.20 0.25 -14.44
C MET A 2 13.22 0.88 -13.04
N SER A 3 12.74 2.12 -12.90
CA SER A 3 12.66 2.80 -11.62
C SER A 3 11.55 2.22 -10.74
N TYR A 4 11.78 2.18 -9.43
CA TYR A 4 10.79 1.78 -8.43
C TYR A 4 10.93 2.66 -7.19
N THR A 5 9.85 2.74 -6.41
CA THR A 5 9.83 3.43 -5.11
C THR A 5 9.54 2.42 -4.02
N LEU A 6 10.37 2.41 -2.98
CA LEU A 6 10.18 1.59 -1.79
C LEU A 6 9.42 2.41 -0.75
N TRP A 7 8.25 1.94 -0.32
CA TRP A 7 7.48 2.56 0.75
C TRP A 7 7.64 1.74 2.01
N THR A 8 8.07 2.37 3.11
CA THR A 8 8.43 1.67 4.36
C THR A 8 7.81 2.35 5.57
N ASP A 9 8.05 1.78 6.76
CA ASP A 9 7.58 2.34 8.03
C ASP A 9 6.04 2.48 8.01
N LEU A 10 5.38 1.35 7.78
CA LEU A 10 3.93 1.25 7.60
C LEU A 10 3.37 -0.05 8.19
N ARG A 11 2.08 -0.02 8.51
CA ARG A 11 1.27 -1.21 8.81
C ARG A 11 0.38 -1.51 7.62
N LEU A 12 0.47 -2.72 7.10
CA LEU A 12 -0.26 -3.12 5.90
C LEU A 12 -1.42 -4.02 6.26
N ALA A 13 -2.63 -3.66 5.85
CA ALA A 13 -3.80 -4.54 5.89
C ALA A 13 -4.23 -4.83 4.44
N PRO A 14 -3.67 -5.86 3.77
CA PRO A 14 -3.83 -6.09 2.34
C PRO A 14 -5.25 -6.42 1.91
N THR A 15 -6.09 -6.89 2.84
CA THR A 15 -7.49 -7.25 2.62
C THR A 15 -8.46 -6.25 3.26
N ALA A 16 -7.94 -5.16 3.84
CA ALA A 16 -8.70 -4.24 4.70
C ALA A 16 -9.38 -4.92 5.91
N ASP A 17 -8.86 -6.08 6.33
CA ASP A 17 -9.30 -6.81 7.52
C ASP A 17 -8.29 -6.55 8.67
N PRO A 18 -8.74 -6.03 9.83
CA PRO A 18 -7.86 -5.78 10.98
C PRO A 18 -7.25 -7.04 11.60
N GLU A 19 -7.78 -8.23 11.31
CA GLU A 19 -7.18 -9.50 11.77
C GLU A 19 -6.00 -9.95 10.88
N TYR A 20 -5.87 -9.37 9.67
CA TYR A 20 -4.82 -9.71 8.71
C TYR A 20 -3.91 -8.50 8.45
N VAL A 21 -3.02 -8.23 9.39
CA VAL A 21 -2.10 -7.09 9.38
C VAL A 21 -0.67 -7.57 9.32
N ILE A 22 0.12 -6.94 8.46
CA ILE A 22 1.57 -7.09 8.42
C ILE A 22 2.19 -5.87 9.10
N GLU A 23 2.78 -6.11 10.27
CA GLU A 23 3.57 -5.13 11.03
C GLU A 23 4.96 -4.94 10.39
N ASP A 24 5.54 -3.73 10.55
CA ASP A 24 6.80 -3.32 9.91
C ASP A 24 6.86 -3.76 8.43
N ALA A 25 5.84 -3.39 7.67
CA ALA A 25 5.71 -3.79 6.28
C ALA A 25 6.44 -2.82 5.34
N CYS A 26 6.63 -3.25 4.10
CA CYS A 26 6.98 -2.37 2.99
C CYS A 26 6.30 -2.76 1.68
N LEU A 27 6.27 -1.81 0.74
CA LEU A 27 5.69 -1.94 -0.58
C LEU A 27 6.72 -1.52 -1.62
N VAL A 28 6.88 -2.31 -2.68
CA VAL A 28 7.64 -1.92 -3.86
C VAL A 28 6.65 -1.52 -4.93
N VAL A 29 6.68 -0.24 -5.32
CA VAL A 29 5.85 0.29 -6.40
C VAL A 29 6.72 0.50 -7.62
N GLN A 30 6.34 -0.12 -8.74
CA GLN A 30 7.00 0.04 -10.03
C GLN A 30 5.96 0.48 -11.06
N ALA A 31 6.21 1.64 -11.66
CA ALA A 31 5.20 2.35 -12.47
C ALA A 31 3.89 2.51 -11.65
N ASP A 32 2.79 1.93 -12.13
CA ASP A 32 1.46 2.01 -11.48
C ASP A 32 1.03 0.70 -10.81
N ARG A 33 1.98 -0.18 -10.47
CA ARG A 33 1.70 -1.50 -9.88
C ARG A 33 2.50 -1.74 -8.61
N ILE A 34 1.90 -2.47 -7.69
CA ILE A 34 2.60 -3.08 -6.56
C ILE A 34 3.37 -4.27 -7.14
N ALA A 35 4.69 -4.15 -7.25
CA ALA A 35 5.57 -5.23 -7.69
C ALA A 35 5.78 -6.26 -6.58
N TRP A 36 5.71 -5.81 -5.32
CA TRP A 36 5.80 -6.65 -4.14
C TRP A 36 5.26 -5.94 -2.89
N MET A 37 4.79 -6.71 -1.92
CA MET A 37 4.37 -6.24 -0.60
C MET A 37 4.62 -7.33 0.45
N GLY A 38 5.02 -6.94 1.66
CA GLY A 38 5.29 -7.90 2.72
C GLY A 38 6.03 -7.31 3.93
N PRO A 39 6.49 -8.15 4.88
CA PRO A 39 7.31 -7.73 6.00
C PRO A 39 8.64 -7.15 5.52
N ARG A 40 9.11 -6.05 6.13
CA ARG A 40 10.36 -5.38 5.72
C ARG A 40 11.57 -6.29 5.78
N HIS A 41 11.63 -7.19 6.76
CA HIS A 41 12.73 -8.13 6.92
C HIS A 41 12.79 -9.19 5.81
N ASP A 42 11.67 -9.43 5.11
CA ASP A 42 11.58 -10.38 4.00
C ASP A 42 11.82 -9.73 2.63
N LEU A 43 12.19 -8.44 2.59
CA LEU A 43 12.38 -7.70 1.34
C LEU A 43 13.44 -8.37 0.44
N PRO A 44 13.08 -8.84 -0.77
CA PRO A 44 14.03 -9.45 -1.68
C PRO A 44 15.20 -8.54 -2.06
N ALA A 45 16.38 -9.15 -2.18
CA ALA A 45 17.66 -8.46 -2.42
C ALA A 45 17.63 -7.47 -3.59
N GLN A 46 16.89 -7.79 -4.65
CA GLN A 46 16.74 -6.94 -5.84
C GLN A 46 16.11 -5.55 -5.57
N TRP A 47 15.50 -5.34 -4.39
CA TRP A 47 14.84 -4.10 -4.00
C TRP A 47 15.45 -3.44 -2.76
N GLN A 48 16.52 -4.01 -2.18
CA GLN A 48 17.13 -3.46 -0.96
C GLN A 48 17.86 -2.14 -1.20
N ASP A 49 18.44 -1.94 -2.40
CA ASP A 49 19.19 -0.73 -2.77
C ASP A 49 18.30 0.35 -3.44
N ALA A 50 17.10 0.57 -2.90
CA ALA A 50 16.15 1.53 -3.45
C ALA A 50 16.71 2.97 -3.39
N THR A 51 16.80 3.65 -4.54
CA THR A 51 17.22 5.07 -4.58
C THR A 51 16.08 6.04 -4.25
N GLN A 52 14.83 5.56 -4.27
CA GLN A 52 13.64 6.32 -3.87
C GLN A 52 12.94 5.57 -2.73
N GLU A 53 13.01 6.11 -1.51
CA GLU A 53 12.31 5.59 -0.33
C GLU A 53 11.29 6.63 0.19
N HIS A 54 10.05 6.19 0.44
CA HIS A 54 9.02 6.96 1.12
C HIS A 54 8.68 6.31 2.46
N LYS A 55 8.98 6.99 3.57
CA LYS A 55 8.63 6.54 4.92
C LYS A 55 7.25 7.04 5.30
N LEU A 56 6.39 6.16 5.80
CA LEU A 56 5.00 6.50 6.12
C LEU A 56 4.74 6.83 7.59
N GLY A 57 5.73 6.71 8.50
CA GLY A 57 5.56 7.10 9.89
C GLY A 57 4.62 6.17 10.66
N ASN A 58 4.75 4.86 10.44
CA ASN A 58 3.90 3.80 10.99
C ASN A 58 2.39 3.96 10.69
N ARG A 59 2.05 4.60 9.57
CA ARG A 59 0.65 4.77 9.13
C ARG A 59 0.09 3.48 8.55
N TRP A 60 -1.24 3.41 8.57
CA TRP A 60 -1.99 2.32 7.96
C TRP A 60 -2.07 2.46 6.44
N VAL A 61 -1.83 1.35 5.78
CA VAL A 61 -2.03 1.19 4.35
C VAL A 61 -3.06 0.10 4.12
N THR A 62 -4.13 0.47 3.42
CA THR A 62 -5.20 -0.46 3.00
C THR A 62 -5.37 -0.37 1.48
N PRO A 63 -5.89 -1.42 0.83
CA PRO A 63 -6.48 -1.26 -0.47
C PRO A 63 -7.48 -0.11 -0.48
N ARG A 64 -7.57 0.56 -1.62
CA ARG A 64 -8.71 1.42 -1.88
C ARG A 64 -9.95 0.55 -1.91
N ALA A 65 -10.96 0.89 -1.12
CA ALA A 65 -12.28 0.29 -1.26
C ALA A 65 -12.75 0.43 -2.71
N ASP A 66 -13.13 -0.67 -3.34
CA ASP A 66 -13.92 -0.59 -4.55
C ASP A 66 -15.20 0.16 -4.19
N ARG A 67 -15.49 1.22 -4.96
CA ARG A 67 -16.77 1.89 -4.79
C ARG A 67 -17.81 0.93 -5.35
N LEU A 68 -18.60 0.29 -4.49
CA LEU A 68 -19.81 -0.41 -4.91
C LEU A 68 -20.57 0.48 -5.90
N PRO A 69 -21.08 -0.08 -7.01
CA PRO A 69 -21.80 0.72 -7.99
C PRO A 69 -22.92 1.49 -7.29
N HIS A 70 -22.95 2.82 -7.49
CA HIS A 70 -24.10 3.61 -7.08
C HIS A 70 -25.33 3.04 -7.82
N PRO A 71 -26.50 2.90 -7.19
CA PRO A 71 -27.71 2.34 -7.81
C PRO A 71 -28.17 3.06 -9.10
N SER A 72 -27.56 4.19 -9.47
CA SER A 72 -27.90 5.02 -10.63
C SER A 72 -26.93 4.88 -11.82
N GLY A 73 -26.00 3.93 -11.81
CA GLY A 73 -25.30 3.47 -13.03
C GLY A 73 -24.24 4.41 -13.63
N LEU A 74 -23.98 5.60 -13.08
CA LEU A 74 -22.91 6.48 -13.57
C LEU A 74 -21.52 6.00 -13.11
N ARG A 75 -20.74 5.44 -14.05
CA ARG A 75 -19.31 5.13 -13.85
C ARG A 75 -18.44 6.35 -14.14
N ARG A 76 -17.66 6.79 -13.16
CA ARG A 76 -16.38 7.49 -13.41
C ARG A 76 -15.25 6.47 -13.23
N GLN A 77 -14.29 6.45 -14.15
CA GLN A 77 -13.19 5.49 -14.13
C GLN A 77 -12.37 5.60 -12.83
N PRO A 78 -12.01 4.48 -12.18
CA PRO A 78 -11.06 4.50 -11.07
C PRO A 78 -9.64 4.74 -11.59
N ARG A 79 -8.87 5.58 -10.89
CA ARG A 79 -7.40 5.57 -10.98
C ARG A 79 -6.87 4.49 -10.03
N PRO A 80 -5.92 3.63 -10.46
CA PRO A 80 -5.21 2.74 -9.54
C PRO A 80 -4.51 3.59 -8.49
N GLY A 81 -4.61 3.21 -7.21
CA GLY A 81 -4.00 3.96 -6.13
C GLY A 81 -4.18 3.30 -4.77
N ILE A 82 -3.14 3.39 -3.96
CA ILE A 82 -3.12 3.01 -2.55
C ILE A 82 -3.85 4.09 -1.75
N CYS A 83 -4.75 3.70 -0.84
CA CYS A 83 -5.36 4.63 0.09
C CYS A 83 -4.54 4.66 1.39
N LEU A 84 -3.92 5.81 1.66
CA LEU A 84 -3.33 6.09 2.96
C LEU A 84 -4.46 6.44 3.93
N ALA A 85 -4.74 5.57 4.89
CA ALA A 85 -5.61 5.93 5.99
C ALA A 85 -4.80 6.79 6.97
N ALA A 86 -5.17 8.06 7.13
CA ALA A 86 -4.70 8.86 8.25
C ALA A 86 -5.35 8.29 9.51
N GLY A 87 -4.65 7.38 10.20
CA GLY A 87 -5.13 6.78 11.42
C GLY A 87 -5.43 7.85 12.48
N ARG A 88 -6.71 8.15 12.69
CA ARG A 88 -7.17 8.55 14.03
C ARG A 88 -7.52 7.24 14.72
N GLY A 89 -6.78 6.91 15.76
CA GLY A 89 -7.06 5.73 16.58
C GLY A 89 -8.51 5.74 17.02
N LEU A 90 -9.24 4.70 16.66
CA LEU A 90 -10.48 4.33 17.32
C LEU A 90 -10.08 3.29 18.36
N LEU A 91 -10.03 3.74 19.61
CA LEU A 91 -10.40 2.91 20.76
C LEU A 91 -11.87 2.53 20.63
#